data_AF-A0A6G1JLK2-F1
#
_entry.id   AF-A0A6G1JLK2-F1
#
_cell.length_a   1.000
_cell.length_b   1.000
_cell.length_c   1.000
_cell.angle_alpha   90.00
_cell.angle_beta   90.00
_cell.angle_gamma   90.00
#
_symmetry.space_group_name_H-M   'P 1'
#
loop_
_entity.id
_entity.type
_entity.pdbx_description
1 polymer ?
#
loop_
_entity_poly.entity_id
_entity_poly.type
_entity_poly.pdbx_seq_one_letter_code
_entity_poly.pdbx_strand_id
1 'polypeptide(L)'
;MASFFSSVRQGLAGRSNKGPQPGKGNGTPSPTASSPYSPSAVSGQPPSVPPMPHSPALSSAMSFEAPSEGSAQGSRRPPFFFREEYSGLIVKGNFMTLAAKPKLVEEGEWLAHQVVEQYRLLEQMINIIKTLDDKGKPICNQETCPTMSASGHTYTWLDNNKKPIKIPAIQYINLVQKWIVGKINDPTIFPTDTTSAPFSNSASSYASGSLTPSSQHPQPLGPTSLNSPLSQLAGRDWLGKSSGFPETFEGDIKSIYRQMMRCYAHIYHGHWLDPFWHVGAYKELNTCFIHFINVGKLFNLITDKEVEPMQPLVDIWGAKGLIPSQPPALAQHKENVSMGGMPQGVAA
;
A
#
# COMPACT_ATOMS: atom_id res chain seq x y z
N MET A 1 -1.70 -17.24 -4.91
CA MET A 1 -1.62 -15.99 -4.11
C MET A 1 -2.99 -15.51 -3.59
N ALA A 2 -4.12 -15.91 -4.18
CA ALA A 2 -5.46 -15.62 -3.65
C ALA A 2 -5.69 -16.05 -2.17
N SER A 3 -5.08 -17.17 -1.76
CA SER A 3 -5.13 -17.63 -0.36
C SER A 3 -4.44 -16.68 0.64
N PHE A 4 -3.47 -15.87 0.20
CA PHE A 4 -2.79 -14.91 1.08
C PHE A 4 -3.70 -13.71 1.40
N PHE A 5 -4.33 -13.11 0.39
CA PHE A 5 -5.30 -12.02 0.61
C PHE A 5 -6.52 -12.48 1.42
N SER A 6 -6.95 -13.73 1.23
CA SER A 6 -7.97 -14.37 2.10
C SER A 6 -7.47 -14.55 3.55
N SER A 7 -6.21 -14.97 3.72
CA SER A 7 -5.59 -15.15 5.05
C SER A 7 -5.33 -13.83 5.79
N VAL A 8 -5.00 -12.74 5.08
CA VAL A 8 -4.89 -11.38 5.66
C VAL A 8 -6.25 -10.89 6.18
N ARG A 9 -7.34 -11.16 5.47
CA ARG A 9 -8.71 -10.89 5.96
C ARG A 9 -9.05 -11.71 7.21
N GLN A 10 -8.53 -12.93 7.31
CA GLN A 10 -8.80 -13.84 8.43
C GLN A 10 -7.91 -13.57 9.67
N GLY A 11 -6.72 -13.00 9.49
CA GLY A 11 -5.77 -12.70 10.57
C GLY A 11 -6.14 -11.50 11.47
N LEU A 12 -7.04 -10.63 11.01
CA LEU A 12 -7.49 -9.43 11.74
C LEU A 12 -8.86 -9.59 12.41
N ALA A 13 -9.58 -10.69 12.14
CA ALA A 13 -10.81 -11.04 12.84
C ALA A 13 -10.47 -11.91 14.06
N GLY A 14 -10.48 -11.29 15.24
CA GLY A 14 -10.17 -11.93 16.52
C GLY A 14 -10.93 -13.25 16.73
N ARG A 15 -10.17 -14.34 16.85
CA ARG A 15 -10.66 -15.68 17.18
C ARG A 15 -10.93 -15.76 18.68
N SER A 16 -12.17 -15.47 19.10
CA SER A 16 -12.66 -15.76 20.45
C SER A 16 -12.70 -17.27 20.68
N ASN A 17 -11.78 -17.76 21.51
CA ASN A 17 -11.68 -19.16 21.88
C ASN A 17 -12.48 -19.38 23.18
N LYS A 18 -13.64 -20.05 23.12
CA LYS A 18 -14.35 -20.57 24.30
C LYS A 18 -14.02 -22.05 24.45
N GLY A 19 -13.29 -22.39 25.52
CA GLY A 19 -13.02 -23.76 25.92
C GLY A 19 -14.23 -24.45 26.58
N PRO A 20 -14.24 -25.80 26.66
CA PRO A 20 -15.36 -26.57 27.19
C PRO A 20 -15.26 -26.77 28.71
N GLN A 21 -16.42 -26.85 29.37
CA GLN A 21 -16.59 -27.14 30.80
C GLN A 21 -17.35 -28.47 30.97
N PRO A 22 -17.09 -29.26 32.03
CA PRO A 22 -18.01 -30.33 32.43
C PRO A 22 -18.58 -30.19 33.86
N GLY A 23 -19.86 -30.55 34.02
CA GLY A 23 -20.31 -31.44 35.12
C GLY A 23 -21.20 -30.93 36.28
N LYS A 24 -22.48 -31.32 36.21
CA LYS A 24 -23.41 -31.84 37.26
C LYS A 24 -24.04 -30.97 38.38
N GLY A 25 -25.37 -31.11 38.54
CA GLY A 25 -26.03 -31.17 39.88
C GLY A 25 -27.45 -30.60 40.10
N ASN A 26 -28.50 -31.36 39.73
CA ASN A 26 -29.87 -31.56 40.30
C ASN A 26 -30.68 -30.48 41.09
N GLY A 27 -32.00 -30.37 40.76
CA GLY A 27 -33.08 -30.04 41.72
C GLY A 27 -34.34 -29.31 41.17
N THR A 28 -35.42 -30.04 40.85
CA THR A 28 -36.81 -29.64 40.43
C THR A 28 -37.77 -29.24 41.59
N PRO A 29 -39.10 -28.93 41.44
CA PRO A 29 -39.97 -28.67 40.25
C PRO A 29 -41.01 -27.47 40.32
N SER A 30 -41.47 -27.01 39.13
CA SER A 30 -42.82 -26.66 38.56
C SER A 30 -43.99 -26.01 39.36
N PRO A 31 -45.17 -25.64 38.75
CA PRO A 31 -45.61 -25.49 37.33
C PRO A 31 -46.21 -24.07 37.03
N THR A 32 -46.55 -23.61 35.81
CA THR A 32 -47.75 -23.94 35.00
C THR A 32 -47.74 -23.24 33.61
N ALA A 33 -48.21 -23.97 32.58
CA ALA A 33 -49.06 -23.61 31.41
C ALA A 33 -48.82 -22.29 30.62
N SER A 34 -48.98 -22.14 29.30
CA SER A 34 -49.31 -22.97 28.13
C SER A 34 -49.32 -22.02 26.91
N SER A 35 -48.69 -22.40 25.78
CA SER A 35 -48.89 -21.84 24.41
C SER A 35 -50.37 -21.97 23.94
N PRO A 36 -50.86 -21.43 22.78
CA PRO A 36 -50.15 -21.13 21.52
C PRO A 36 -50.67 -19.92 20.67
N TYR A 37 -49.96 -19.56 19.58
CA TYR A 37 -50.43 -19.39 18.18
C TYR A 37 -49.56 -18.38 17.37
N SER A 38 -49.05 -18.85 16.22
CA SER A 38 -48.38 -18.09 15.14
C SER A 38 -49.44 -17.60 14.11
N PRO A 39 -49.13 -17.17 12.85
CA PRO A 39 -47.95 -16.52 12.25
C PRO A 39 -48.35 -15.23 11.46
N SER A 40 -47.38 -14.43 11.00
CA SER A 40 -47.54 -13.65 9.75
C SER A 40 -46.17 -13.23 9.19
N ALA A 41 -45.97 -13.52 7.92
CA ALA A 41 -44.80 -13.21 7.12
C ALA A 41 -45.00 -11.88 6.37
N VAL A 42 -43.99 -11.01 6.30
CA VAL A 42 -43.82 -10.02 5.22
C VAL A 42 -42.33 -9.78 4.95
N SER A 43 -42.03 -9.79 3.64
CA SER A 43 -40.79 -9.51 2.92
C SER A 43 -40.24 -8.09 3.12
N GLY A 44 -38.92 -7.89 2.97
CA GLY A 44 -38.36 -6.58 2.58
C GLY A 44 -36.97 -6.22 3.09
N GLN A 45 -35.97 -6.41 2.22
CA GLN A 45 -34.69 -5.68 2.07
C GLN A 45 -33.63 -5.67 3.21
N PRO A 46 -32.34 -5.92 2.88
CA PRO A 46 -31.23 -5.65 3.80
C PRO A 46 -30.93 -4.14 3.89
N PRO A 47 -30.47 -3.64 5.05
CA PRO A 47 -30.22 -2.22 5.27
C PRO A 47 -29.01 -1.70 4.47
N SER A 48 -29.23 -0.56 3.82
CA SER A 48 -28.24 0.26 3.12
C SER A 48 -27.11 0.70 4.05
N VAL A 49 -25.87 0.36 3.70
CA VAL A 49 -24.66 0.95 4.29
C VAL A 49 -24.49 2.40 3.80
N PRO A 50 -24.09 3.35 4.68
CA PRO A 50 -23.81 4.73 4.26
C PRO A 50 -22.51 4.82 3.45
N PRO A 51 -22.38 5.78 2.52
CA PRO A 51 -21.20 5.93 1.68
C PRO A 51 -19.99 6.40 2.48
N MET A 52 -18.85 5.74 2.27
CA MET A 52 -17.57 6.11 2.89
C MET A 52 -17.04 7.44 2.30
N PRO A 53 -16.34 8.28 3.10
CA PRO A 53 -15.82 9.55 2.61
C PRO A 53 -14.60 9.35 1.69
N HIS A 54 -14.65 9.99 0.51
CA HIS A 54 -13.52 10.09 -0.42
C HIS A 54 -12.38 10.91 0.21
N SER A 55 -11.23 10.27 0.48
CA SER A 55 -10.03 11.01 0.85
C SER A 55 -9.28 11.51 -0.40
N PRO A 56 -8.75 12.75 -0.42
CA PRO A 56 -8.18 13.34 -1.61
C PRO A 56 -6.71 12.94 -1.74
N ALA A 57 -6.34 12.41 -2.90
CA ALA A 57 -4.96 12.12 -3.30
C ALA A 57 -4.06 13.37 -3.43
N LEU A 58 -4.53 14.55 -2.99
CA LEU A 58 -3.90 15.85 -3.20
C LEU A 58 -3.91 16.71 -1.93
N SER A 59 -3.32 16.22 -0.83
CA SER A 59 -2.97 17.07 0.32
C SER A 59 -1.47 17.35 0.33
N SER A 60 -1.02 18.15 -0.64
CA SER A 60 0.26 18.84 -0.60
C SER A 60 0.02 20.27 -0.10
N ALA A 61 -0.34 20.41 1.17
CA ALA A 61 -0.24 21.67 1.89
C ALA A 61 0.82 21.49 2.97
N MET A 62 2.09 21.55 2.55
CA MET A 62 3.20 21.67 3.49
C MET A 62 3.19 23.13 3.98
N SER A 63 2.64 23.37 5.16
CA SER A 63 2.77 24.69 5.80
C SER A 63 4.11 24.73 6.54
N PHE A 64 5.01 25.59 6.08
CA PHE A 64 6.23 25.97 6.79
C PHE A 64 5.86 27.09 7.78
N GLU A 65 5.94 26.82 9.08
CA GLU A 65 5.90 27.91 10.07
C GLU A 65 7.29 28.57 10.10
N ALA A 66 7.36 29.84 9.67
CA ALA A 66 8.56 30.64 9.82
C ALA A 66 8.88 30.80 11.32
N PRO A 67 10.15 30.73 11.74
CA PRO A 67 10.50 30.85 13.14
C PRO A 67 10.26 32.28 13.61
N SER A 68 9.48 32.45 14.68
CA SER A 68 9.39 33.70 15.40
C SER A 68 10.76 34.08 15.95
N GLU A 69 11.22 35.28 15.63
CA GLU A 69 12.47 35.86 16.12
C GLU A 69 12.44 35.91 17.65
N GLY A 70 13.37 35.17 18.28
CA GLY A 70 13.53 35.19 19.73
C GLY A 70 13.88 33.86 20.40
N SER A 71 14.82 33.08 19.86
CA SER A 71 15.65 32.17 20.69
C SER A 71 16.83 31.63 19.89
N ALA A 72 17.99 31.63 20.55
CA ALA A 72 19.32 31.37 20.03
C ALA A 72 19.42 30.23 18.99
N GLN A 73 20.10 30.54 17.88
CA GLN A 73 20.71 29.57 16.97
C GLN A 73 21.78 28.75 17.71
N GLY A 74 21.36 27.74 18.47
CA GLY A 74 22.23 26.63 18.83
C GLY A 74 22.37 25.73 17.60
N SER A 75 23.61 25.45 17.18
CA SER A 75 23.95 24.37 16.26
C SER A 75 23.12 23.12 16.60
N ARG A 76 22.00 22.89 15.91
CA ARG A 76 21.13 21.74 16.17
C ARG A 76 21.89 20.53 15.68
N ARG A 77 22.54 19.82 16.62
CA ARG A 77 23.12 18.51 16.35
C ARG A 77 22.06 17.67 15.64
N PRO A 78 22.39 16.98 14.53
CA PRO A 78 21.44 16.13 13.84
C PRO A 78 20.77 15.19 14.84
N PRO A 79 19.45 14.95 14.72
CA PRO A 79 18.75 13.91 15.47
C PRO A 79 19.58 12.63 15.52
N PHE A 80 19.58 11.96 16.67
CA PHE A 80 20.44 10.79 16.89
C PHE A 80 20.27 9.73 15.79
N PHE A 81 19.04 9.46 15.35
CA PHE A 81 18.76 8.51 14.28
C PHE A 81 19.34 8.88 12.90
N PHE A 82 19.83 10.10 12.68
CA PHE A 82 20.61 10.50 11.50
C PHE A 82 22.12 10.31 11.67
N ARG A 83 22.57 9.66 12.74
CA ARG A 83 23.97 9.30 12.90
C ARG A 83 24.21 7.91 12.36
N GLU A 84 25.36 7.74 11.72
CA GLU A 84 25.75 6.46 11.12
C GLU A 84 25.76 5.32 12.14
N GLU A 85 26.16 5.59 13.38
CA GLU A 85 26.21 4.65 14.51
C GLU A 85 24.85 4.00 14.83
N TYR A 86 23.74 4.69 14.55
CA TYR A 86 22.38 4.21 14.82
C TYR A 86 21.60 3.80 13.57
N SER A 87 22.24 3.86 12.39
CA SER A 87 21.65 3.48 11.09
C SER A 87 21.66 1.96 10.83
N GLY A 88 21.99 1.14 11.84
CA GLY A 88 22.15 -0.30 11.73
C GLY A 88 20.83 -1.03 11.42
N LEU A 89 20.95 -2.18 10.75
CA LEU A 89 19.87 -3.07 10.32
C LEU A 89 20.00 -4.44 10.98
N ILE A 90 18.90 -5.19 11.07
CA ILE A 90 18.91 -6.57 11.58
C ILE A 90 19.57 -7.49 10.54
N VAL A 91 19.18 -7.32 9.28
CA VAL A 91 19.64 -8.17 8.19
C VAL A 91 20.90 -7.57 7.58
N LYS A 92 21.94 -8.40 7.47
CA LYS A 92 23.14 -8.12 6.68
C LYS A 92 22.94 -8.75 5.30
N GLY A 93 22.66 -7.95 4.28
CA GLY A 93 22.41 -8.45 2.93
C GLY A 93 22.10 -7.35 1.94
N ASN A 94 22.03 -7.72 0.66
CA ASN A 94 21.63 -6.79 -0.39
C ASN A 94 20.10 -6.62 -0.38
N PHE A 95 19.61 -5.52 0.20
CA PHE A 95 18.18 -5.22 0.27
C PHE A 95 17.52 -5.01 -1.09
N MET A 96 18.29 -4.81 -2.16
CA MET A 96 17.75 -4.71 -3.51
C MET A 96 17.10 -6.02 -3.97
N THR A 97 17.56 -7.17 -3.50
CA THR A 97 16.97 -8.47 -3.88
C THR A 97 15.59 -8.66 -3.26
N LEU A 98 15.34 -8.08 -2.07
CA LEU A 98 14.03 -8.10 -1.41
C LEU A 98 13.00 -7.23 -2.14
N ALA A 99 13.45 -6.20 -2.85
CA ALA A 99 12.61 -5.32 -3.64
C ALA A 99 12.44 -5.77 -5.10
N ALA A 100 13.21 -6.76 -5.56
CA ALA A 100 13.22 -7.18 -6.96
C ALA A 100 11.94 -7.94 -7.33
N LYS A 101 11.25 -7.48 -8.38
CA LYS A 101 10.10 -8.19 -8.95
C LYS A 101 10.53 -9.49 -9.65
N PRO A 102 9.89 -10.64 -9.37
CA PRO A 102 10.12 -11.86 -10.13
C PRO A 102 9.75 -11.67 -11.62
N LYS A 103 10.55 -12.23 -12.54
CA LYS A 103 10.41 -12.00 -14.00
C LYS A 103 9.04 -12.33 -14.58
N LEU A 104 8.38 -13.36 -14.05
CA LEU A 104 7.11 -13.88 -14.57
C LEU A 104 5.88 -13.30 -13.86
N VAL A 105 6.08 -12.43 -12.86
CA VAL A 105 4.99 -11.83 -12.10
C VAL A 105 4.64 -10.47 -12.72
N GLU A 106 3.35 -10.27 -12.91
CA GLU A 106 2.77 -9.02 -13.38
C GLU A 106 3.10 -7.89 -12.37
N GLU A 107 3.34 -6.68 -12.87
CA GLU A 107 3.81 -5.59 -12.01
C GLU A 107 2.75 -5.08 -11.03
N GLY A 108 1.50 -4.96 -11.46
CA GLY A 108 0.36 -4.63 -10.61
C GLY A 108 0.16 -5.64 -9.47
N GLU A 109 0.20 -6.95 -9.74
CA GLU A 109 0.11 -7.99 -8.70
C GLU A 109 1.26 -7.91 -7.70
N TRP A 110 2.48 -7.74 -8.19
CA TRP A 110 3.64 -7.56 -7.34
C TRP A 110 3.50 -6.33 -6.45
N LEU A 111 3.12 -5.19 -7.02
CA LEU A 111 2.96 -3.94 -6.28
C LEU A 111 1.80 -4.00 -5.30
N ALA A 112 0.69 -4.64 -5.66
CA ALA A 112 -0.43 -4.87 -4.75
C ALA A 112 0.02 -5.66 -3.51
N HIS A 113 0.75 -6.76 -3.73
CA HIS A 113 1.33 -7.54 -2.64
C HIS A 113 2.28 -6.71 -1.79
N GLN A 114 3.21 -5.98 -2.42
CA GLN A 114 4.18 -5.15 -1.71
C GLN A 114 3.50 -4.06 -0.87
N VAL A 115 2.51 -3.35 -1.39
CA VAL A 115 1.78 -2.30 -0.65
C VAL A 115 1.15 -2.86 0.63
N VAL A 116 0.48 -4.02 0.53
CA VAL A 116 -0.15 -4.67 1.69
C VAL A 116 0.91 -5.13 2.70
N GLU A 117 2.00 -5.72 2.23
CA GLU A 117 3.08 -6.18 3.10
C GLU A 117 3.79 -5.03 3.82
N GLN A 118 4.10 -3.94 3.12
CA GLN A 118 4.70 -2.76 3.75
C GLN A 118 3.75 -2.15 4.78
N TYR A 119 2.44 -2.11 4.50
CA TYR A 119 1.46 -1.62 5.48
C TYR A 119 1.43 -2.52 6.73
N ARG A 120 1.47 -3.85 6.55
CA ARG A 120 1.53 -4.82 7.66
C ARG A 120 2.77 -4.61 8.54
N LEU A 121 3.93 -4.35 7.93
CA LEU A 121 5.17 -4.04 8.66
C LEU A 121 5.08 -2.70 9.42
N LEU A 122 4.54 -1.66 8.78
CA LEU A 122 4.32 -0.36 9.42
C LEU A 122 3.32 -0.47 10.58
N GLU A 123 2.25 -1.25 10.44
CA GLU A 123 1.24 -1.44 11.49
C GLU A 123 1.86 -2.01 12.76
N GLN A 124 2.82 -2.94 12.64
CA GLN A 124 3.57 -3.45 13.79
C GLN A 124 4.35 -2.34 14.51
N MET A 125 4.99 -1.44 13.76
CA MET A 125 5.70 -0.29 14.33
C MET A 125 4.74 0.72 14.99
N ILE A 126 3.56 0.93 14.39
CA ILE A 126 2.50 1.79 14.96
C ILE A 126 1.96 1.20 16.27
N ASN A 127 1.83 -0.13 16.37
CA ASN A 127 1.34 -0.76 17.59
C ASN A 127 2.28 -0.52 18.78
N ILE A 128 3.59 -0.41 18.55
CA ILE A 128 4.55 -0.09 19.61
C ILE A 128 4.24 1.28 20.20
N ILE A 129 4.07 2.32 19.39
CA ILE A 129 3.75 3.69 19.88
C ILE A 129 2.33 3.83 20.44
N LYS A 130 1.46 2.84 20.19
CA LYS A 130 0.11 2.76 20.78
C LYS A 130 0.08 2.02 22.11
N THR A 131 1.18 1.38 22.49
CA THR A 131 1.28 0.68 23.78
C THR A 131 1.05 1.69 24.91
N LEU A 132 0.38 1.22 25.96
CA LEU A 132 0.07 2.06 27.12
C LEU A 132 1.34 2.27 27.95
N ASP A 133 1.56 3.52 28.35
CA ASP A 133 2.55 3.90 29.35
C ASP A 133 2.09 3.47 30.75
N ASP A 134 2.95 3.68 31.75
CA ASP A 134 2.65 3.39 33.16
C ASP A 134 1.41 4.16 33.68
N LYS A 135 0.99 5.22 32.98
CA LYS A 135 -0.17 6.05 33.30
C LYS A 135 -1.44 5.60 32.55
N GLY A 136 -1.38 4.50 31.81
CA GLY A 136 -2.48 3.95 31.04
C GLY A 136 -2.83 4.75 29.78
N LYS A 137 -1.97 5.66 29.32
CA LYS A 137 -2.14 6.42 28.08
C LYS A 137 -1.23 5.86 26.97
N PRO A 138 -1.65 5.84 25.70
CA PRO A 138 -0.75 5.49 24.61
C PRO A 138 0.51 6.37 24.61
N ILE A 139 1.67 5.80 24.29
CA ILE A 139 2.94 6.55 24.22
C ILE A 139 2.80 7.76 23.26
N CYS A 140 2.23 7.51 22.08
CA CYS A 140 1.78 8.59 21.19
C CYS A 140 0.37 9.04 21.59
N ASN A 141 0.27 10.23 22.17
CA ASN A 141 -0.99 10.83 22.62
C ASN A 141 -1.05 12.31 22.27
N GLN A 142 -2.14 12.99 22.63
CA GLN A 142 -2.35 14.41 22.30
C GLN A 142 -1.43 15.36 23.10
N GLU A 143 -0.91 14.92 24.25
CA GLU A 143 0.01 15.70 25.08
C GLU A 143 1.43 15.61 24.51
N THR A 144 1.88 14.40 24.14
CA THR A 144 3.20 14.17 23.54
C THR A 144 3.27 14.63 22.09
N CYS A 145 2.18 14.46 21.33
CA CYS A 145 2.11 14.75 19.90
C CYS A 145 0.81 15.50 19.53
N PRO A 146 0.71 16.80 19.88
CA PRO A 146 -0.49 17.61 19.64
C PRO A 146 -0.79 17.84 18.16
N THR A 147 0.21 17.68 17.29
CA THR A 147 0.10 17.80 15.83
C THR A 147 0.91 16.71 15.14
N MET A 148 0.39 16.16 14.05
CA MET A 148 1.12 15.23 13.18
C MET A 148 2.25 15.98 12.46
N SER A 149 3.48 15.83 12.94
CA SER A 149 4.64 16.56 12.42
C SER A 149 5.91 15.70 12.37
N ALA A 150 6.81 16.06 11.47
CA ALA A 150 8.15 15.47 11.32
C ALA A 150 9.11 16.48 10.68
N SER A 151 10.34 16.61 11.19
CA SER A 151 11.37 17.52 10.66
C SER A 151 10.90 18.98 10.42
N GLY A 152 10.02 19.51 11.27
CA GLY A 152 9.43 20.84 11.10
C GLY A 152 8.29 20.94 10.07
N HIS A 153 7.99 19.86 9.34
CA HIS A 153 6.79 19.77 8.50
C HIS A 153 5.59 19.37 9.34
N THR A 154 4.46 20.05 9.16
CA THR A 154 3.17 19.67 9.74
C THR A 154 2.29 19.02 8.68
N TYR A 155 1.81 17.81 8.94
CA TYR A 155 0.88 17.10 8.08
C TYR A 155 -0.56 17.39 8.49
N THR A 156 -1.34 17.93 7.56
CA THR A 156 -2.76 18.21 7.77
C THR A 156 -3.63 17.08 7.23
N TRP A 157 -4.76 16.83 7.88
CA TRP A 157 -5.81 15.96 7.35
C TRP A 157 -6.87 16.78 6.63
N LEU A 158 -7.59 16.19 5.67
CA LEU A 158 -8.69 16.86 4.99
C LEU A 158 -10.01 16.48 5.67
N ASP A 159 -10.72 17.49 6.17
CA ASP A 159 -12.05 17.34 6.76
C ASP A 159 -13.09 16.96 5.69
N ASN A 160 -14.33 16.64 6.10
CA ASN A 160 -15.47 16.35 5.23
C ASN A 160 -15.71 17.45 4.18
N ASN A 161 -15.39 18.70 4.54
CA ASN A 161 -15.47 19.87 3.65
C ASN A 161 -14.22 20.07 2.77
N LYS A 162 -13.33 19.07 2.67
CA LYS A 162 -12.03 19.12 1.97
C LYS A 162 -11.10 20.23 2.46
N LYS A 163 -11.30 20.70 3.70
CA LYS A 163 -10.45 21.73 4.31
C LYS A 163 -9.29 21.08 5.08
N PRO A 164 -8.04 21.57 4.93
CA PRO A 164 -6.92 21.09 5.73
C PRO A 164 -7.08 21.50 7.20
N ILE A 165 -7.03 20.51 8.09
CA ILE A 165 -7.09 20.66 9.54
C ILE A 165 -5.84 20.04 10.19
N LYS A 166 -5.29 20.72 11.20
CA LYS A 166 -4.25 20.18 12.06
C LYS A 166 -4.93 19.30 13.12
N ILE A 167 -4.54 18.03 13.20
CA ILE A 167 -5.07 17.08 14.19
C ILE A 167 -3.91 16.43 14.96
N PRO A 168 -4.16 15.93 16.19
CA PRO A 168 -3.16 15.18 16.96
C PRO A 168 -2.62 13.98 16.19
N ALA A 169 -1.34 13.68 16.37
CA ALA A 169 -0.66 12.66 15.57
C ALA A 169 -1.30 11.26 15.71
N ILE A 170 -1.70 10.89 16.92
CA ILE A 170 -2.40 9.63 17.17
C ILE A 170 -3.74 9.54 16.42
N GLN A 171 -4.48 10.65 16.32
CA GLN A 171 -5.74 10.71 15.57
C GLN A 171 -5.47 10.61 14.06
N TYR A 172 -4.45 11.30 13.57
CA TYR A 172 -4.01 11.22 12.17
C TYR A 172 -3.68 9.78 11.78
N ILE A 173 -2.85 9.10 12.58
CA ILE A 173 -2.43 7.72 12.34
C ILE A 173 -3.64 6.78 12.32
N ASN A 174 -4.59 6.95 13.24
CA ASN A 174 -5.82 6.15 13.26
C ASN A 174 -6.67 6.35 11.99
N LEU A 175 -6.77 7.58 11.49
CA LEU A 175 -7.49 7.88 10.25
C LEU A 175 -6.76 7.29 9.03
N VAL A 176 -5.43 7.40 8.99
CA VAL A 176 -4.60 6.77 7.95
C VAL A 176 -4.78 5.27 7.94
N GLN A 177 -4.70 4.59 9.09
CA GLN A 177 -4.90 3.14 9.16
C GLN A 177 -6.28 2.74 8.65
N LYS A 178 -7.34 3.39 9.13
CA LYS A 178 -8.71 3.13 8.64
C LYS A 178 -8.83 3.34 7.13
N TRP A 179 -8.22 4.40 6.62
CA TRP A 179 -8.25 4.72 5.19
C TRP A 179 -7.47 3.70 4.33
N ILE A 180 -6.24 3.33 4.72
CA ILE A 180 -5.44 2.32 4.01
C ILE A 180 -6.16 0.97 4.06
N VAL A 181 -6.62 0.54 5.24
CA VAL A 181 -7.38 -0.71 5.42
C VAL A 181 -8.64 -0.72 4.57
N GLY A 182 -9.34 0.41 4.46
CA GLY A 182 -10.49 0.56 3.57
C GLY A 182 -10.12 0.36 2.09
N LYS A 183 -8.99 0.93 1.65
CA LYS A 183 -8.49 0.81 0.27
C LYS A 183 -8.01 -0.61 -0.07
N ILE A 184 -7.20 -1.23 0.77
CA ILE A 184 -6.63 -2.57 0.51
C ILE A 184 -7.67 -3.68 0.56
N ASN A 185 -8.78 -3.48 1.29
CA ASN A 185 -9.88 -4.45 1.36
C ASN A 185 -10.97 -4.21 0.33
N ASP A 186 -10.93 -3.09 -0.41
CA ASP A 186 -11.88 -2.78 -1.45
C ASP A 186 -11.60 -3.67 -2.69
N PRO A 187 -12.49 -4.61 -3.04
CA PRO A 187 -12.27 -5.51 -4.17
C PRO A 187 -12.26 -4.79 -5.52
N THR A 188 -12.75 -3.54 -5.59
CA THR A 188 -12.71 -2.74 -6.81
C THR A 188 -11.33 -2.13 -7.07
N ILE A 189 -10.51 -2.00 -6.03
CA ILE A 189 -9.15 -1.46 -6.11
C ILE A 189 -8.13 -2.59 -6.03
N PHE A 190 -8.37 -3.57 -5.15
CA PHE A 190 -7.54 -4.77 -4.95
C PHE A 190 -8.39 -6.02 -5.26
N PRO A 191 -8.56 -6.37 -6.55
CA PRO A 191 -9.29 -7.56 -6.94
C PRO A 191 -8.62 -8.82 -6.37
N THR A 192 -9.43 -9.69 -5.77
CA THR A 192 -8.98 -10.99 -5.24
C THR A 192 -9.40 -12.17 -6.12
N ASP A 193 -10.32 -11.93 -7.05
CA ASP A 193 -10.91 -12.97 -7.88
C ASP A 193 -10.01 -13.25 -9.07
N THR A 194 -9.40 -14.44 -9.07
CA THR A 194 -8.57 -14.92 -10.19
C THR A 194 -9.41 -15.38 -11.38
N THR A 195 -10.74 -15.42 -11.24
CA THR A 195 -11.70 -15.87 -12.26
C THR A 195 -12.07 -14.80 -13.27
N SER A 196 -11.80 -13.52 -12.98
CA SER A 196 -12.08 -12.39 -13.87
C SER A 196 -10.87 -11.90 -14.66
N ALA A 197 -9.67 -12.45 -14.40
CA ALA A 197 -8.53 -12.24 -15.29
C ALA A 197 -8.98 -12.68 -16.70
N PRO A 198 -8.83 -11.84 -17.73
CA PRO A 198 -9.18 -12.19 -19.09
C PRO A 198 -8.14 -13.16 -19.66
N PHE A 199 -8.00 -14.33 -19.05
CA PHE A 199 -7.76 -15.58 -19.76
C PHE A 199 -9.05 -15.99 -20.48
N SER A 200 -9.72 -15.03 -21.13
CA SER A 200 -10.53 -15.37 -22.28
C SER A 200 -9.53 -15.87 -23.29
N ASN A 201 -9.48 -17.20 -23.39
CA ASN A 201 -9.09 -17.90 -24.59
C ASN A 201 -9.09 -16.97 -25.81
N SER A 202 -7.90 -16.47 -26.17
CA SER A 202 -7.52 -16.42 -27.57
C SER A 202 -7.35 -17.87 -28.07
N ALA A 203 -8.33 -18.73 -27.79
CA ALA A 203 -8.67 -19.78 -28.72
C ALA A 203 -9.20 -19.00 -29.90
N SER A 204 -8.32 -18.83 -30.87
CA SER A 204 -8.63 -18.55 -32.25
C SER A 204 -10.05 -19.01 -32.51
N SER A 205 -10.96 -18.06 -32.75
CA SER A 205 -12.21 -18.35 -33.44
C SER A 205 -11.80 -18.83 -34.83
N TYR A 206 -11.32 -20.06 -34.95
CA TYR A 206 -11.35 -20.76 -36.21
C TYR A 206 -12.82 -20.74 -36.59
N ALA A 207 -13.10 -20.06 -37.69
CA ALA A 207 -14.42 -20.05 -38.29
C ALA A 207 -14.81 -21.50 -38.53
N SER A 208 -15.61 -22.07 -37.63
CA SER A 208 -16.29 -23.32 -37.89
C SER A 208 -17.32 -22.99 -38.96
N GLY A 209 -16.97 -23.32 -40.21
CA GLY A 209 -17.86 -23.20 -41.35
C GLY A 209 -19.08 -24.08 -41.14
N SER A 210 -20.13 -23.50 -40.54
CA SER A 210 -21.45 -24.08 -40.52
C SER A 210 -22.07 -23.91 -41.90
N LEU A 211 -22.07 -24.99 -42.68
CA LEU A 211 -22.84 -25.11 -43.91
C LEU A 211 -24.33 -25.21 -43.55
N THR A 212 -25.02 -24.07 -43.48
CA THR A 212 -26.48 -24.01 -43.58
C THR A 212 -26.86 -23.08 -44.74
N PRO A 213 -27.53 -23.59 -45.79
CA PRO A 213 -28.02 -22.76 -46.87
C PRO A 213 -29.37 -22.17 -46.48
N SER A 214 -29.39 -20.92 -46.02
CA SER A 214 -30.63 -20.12 -46.06
C SER A 214 -30.32 -18.65 -46.28
N SER A 215 -30.84 -18.18 -47.41
CA SER A 215 -30.93 -16.81 -47.90
C SER A 215 -31.07 -15.73 -46.83
N GLN A 216 -30.03 -14.92 -46.66
CA GLN A 216 -30.11 -13.48 -46.34
C GLN A 216 -28.74 -12.85 -46.62
N HIS A 217 -28.77 -11.68 -47.28
CA HIS A 217 -27.62 -10.93 -47.77
C HIS A 217 -26.55 -10.71 -46.67
N PRO A 218 -25.27 -11.08 -46.87
CA PRO A 218 -24.20 -10.66 -45.98
C PRO A 218 -23.98 -9.15 -46.15
N GLN A 219 -24.13 -8.38 -45.07
CA GLN A 219 -23.62 -7.01 -45.00
C GLN A 219 -22.10 -7.09 -44.89
N PRO A 220 -21.32 -6.49 -45.81
CA PRO A 220 -19.88 -6.42 -45.65
C PRO A 220 -19.55 -5.51 -44.46
N LEU A 221 -18.94 -6.08 -43.42
CA LEU A 221 -18.20 -5.29 -42.44
C LEU A 221 -17.15 -4.49 -43.21
N GLY A 222 -17.15 -3.16 -42.99
CA GLY A 222 -16.21 -2.24 -43.64
C GLY A 222 -14.76 -2.68 -43.49
N PRO A 223 -13.85 -2.21 -44.35
CA PRO A 223 -12.48 -2.68 -44.39
C PRO A 223 -11.82 -2.53 -43.01
N THR A 224 -11.50 -3.65 -42.37
CA THR A 224 -10.53 -3.67 -41.29
C THR A 224 -9.24 -3.11 -41.86
N SER A 225 -8.94 -1.85 -41.52
CA SER A 225 -7.69 -1.21 -41.93
C SER A 225 -6.54 -1.96 -41.30
N LEU A 226 -5.93 -2.86 -42.08
CA LEU A 226 -4.70 -3.60 -41.77
C LEU A 226 -3.50 -2.67 -41.48
N ASN A 227 -3.66 -1.36 -41.68
CA ASN A 227 -2.64 -0.33 -41.46
C ASN A 227 -2.80 0.44 -40.14
N SER A 228 -3.80 0.13 -39.30
CA SER A 228 -3.91 0.76 -37.99
C SER A 228 -2.77 0.24 -37.10
N PRO A 229 -1.92 1.11 -36.52
CA PRO A 229 -0.84 0.68 -35.62
C PRO A 229 -1.42 -0.15 -34.48
N LEU A 230 -0.72 -1.21 -34.07
CA LEU A 230 -1.16 -2.15 -33.02
C LEU A 230 -1.60 -1.43 -31.72
N SER A 231 -0.97 -0.28 -31.44
CA SER A 231 -1.30 0.64 -30.35
C SER A 231 -2.74 1.16 -30.37
N GLN A 232 -3.35 1.28 -31.55
CA GLN A 232 -4.72 1.78 -31.75
C GLN A 232 -5.77 0.67 -31.60
N LEU A 233 -5.39 -0.61 -31.79
CA LEU A 233 -6.25 -1.78 -31.55
C LEU A 233 -6.13 -2.33 -30.12
N ALA A 234 -5.00 -2.14 -29.45
CA ALA A 234 -4.72 -2.71 -28.12
C ALA A 234 -5.50 -2.03 -26.96
N GLY A 235 -6.20 -0.93 -27.24
CA GLY A 235 -6.85 -0.09 -26.22
C GLY A 235 -5.83 0.61 -25.32
N ARG A 236 -6.32 1.41 -24.36
CA ARG A 236 -5.46 2.07 -23.37
C ARG A 236 -4.80 1.01 -22.48
N ASP A 237 -3.51 1.15 -22.21
CA ASP A 237 -2.75 0.27 -21.32
C ASP A 237 -2.50 0.96 -19.97
N TRP A 238 -2.55 0.20 -18.88
CA TRP A 238 -2.32 0.70 -17.52
C TRP A 238 -1.80 -0.41 -16.60
N LEU A 239 -1.19 -0.01 -15.49
CA LEU A 239 -0.61 -0.93 -14.50
C LEU A 239 -1.66 -1.91 -13.95
N GLY A 240 -1.39 -3.22 -14.05
CA GLY A 240 -2.28 -4.25 -13.51
C GLY A 240 -3.49 -4.61 -14.37
N LYS A 241 -3.58 -4.09 -15.60
CA LYS A 241 -4.72 -4.35 -16.50
C LYS A 241 -5.02 -5.84 -16.70
N SER A 242 -4.00 -6.67 -16.91
CA SER A 242 -4.16 -8.12 -17.10
C SER A 242 -4.65 -8.86 -15.86
N SER A 243 -4.45 -8.28 -14.67
CA SER A 243 -4.89 -8.85 -13.39
C SER A 243 -6.17 -8.18 -12.87
N GLY A 244 -6.84 -7.38 -13.71
CA GLY A 244 -8.14 -6.78 -13.40
C GLY A 244 -8.08 -5.54 -12.50
N PHE A 245 -6.90 -4.96 -12.28
CA PHE A 245 -6.77 -3.71 -11.51
C PHE A 245 -7.38 -2.53 -12.29
N PRO A 246 -8.02 -1.56 -11.60
CA PRO A 246 -8.60 -0.38 -12.24
C PRO A 246 -7.53 0.58 -12.78
N GLU A 247 -7.90 1.45 -13.73
CA GLU A 247 -7.01 2.51 -14.25
C GLU A 247 -6.46 3.43 -13.14
N THR A 248 -7.18 3.58 -12.03
CA THR A 248 -6.77 4.42 -10.89
C THR A 248 -5.76 3.75 -9.96
N PHE A 249 -5.52 2.44 -10.11
CA PHE A 249 -4.74 1.63 -9.18
C PHE A 249 -3.37 2.23 -8.85
N GLU A 250 -2.64 2.68 -9.87
CA GLU A 250 -1.33 3.31 -9.70
C GLU A 250 -1.39 4.57 -8.81
N GLY A 251 -2.43 5.39 -9.00
CA GLY A 251 -2.66 6.59 -8.20
C GLY A 251 -3.05 6.27 -6.75
N ASP A 252 -3.82 5.20 -6.56
CA ASP A 252 -4.22 4.70 -5.25
C ASP A 252 -3.01 4.16 -4.46
N ILE A 253 -2.17 3.30 -5.05
CA ILE A 253 -0.98 2.74 -4.38
C ILE A 253 0.04 3.83 -4.02
N LYS A 254 0.24 4.81 -4.91
CA LYS A 254 1.08 6.00 -4.64
C LYS A 254 0.52 6.79 -3.45
N SER A 255 -0.80 6.95 -3.38
CA SER A 255 -1.45 7.63 -2.25
C SER A 255 -1.26 6.87 -0.94
N ILE A 256 -1.33 5.54 -0.96
CA ILE A 256 -1.08 4.69 0.20
C ILE A 256 0.38 4.86 0.68
N TYR A 257 1.35 4.75 -0.23
CA TYR A 257 2.78 4.95 0.09
C TYR A 257 3.06 6.32 0.71
N ARG A 258 2.48 7.39 0.16
CA ARG A 258 2.59 8.74 0.73
C ARG A 258 2.14 8.81 2.19
N GLN A 259 1.00 8.20 2.50
CA GLN A 259 0.47 8.23 3.87
C GLN A 259 1.33 7.39 4.82
N MET A 260 1.82 6.24 4.37
CA MET A 260 2.76 5.43 5.13
C MET A 260 4.06 6.15 5.43
N MET A 261 4.61 6.90 4.46
CA MET A 261 5.81 7.71 4.67
C MET A 261 5.63 8.73 5.80
N ARG A 262 4.48 9.39 5.87
CA ARG A 262 4.17 10.36 6.94
C ARG A 262 4.17 9.67 8.31
N CYS A 263 3.60 8.46 8.40
CA CYS A 263 3.63 7.66 9.63
C CYS A 263 5.07 7.28 10.02
N TYR A 264 5.90 6.81 9.07
CA TYR A 264 7.31 6.54 9.35
C TYR A 264 8.05 7.78 9.83
N ALA A 265 7.92 8.91 9.12
CA ALA A 265 8.57 10.16 9.50
C ALA A 265 8.18 10.59 10.92
N HIS A 266 6.90 10.48 11.28
CA HIS A 266 6.45 10.77 12.63
C HIS A 266 7.02 9.80 13.68
N ILE A 267 7.08 8.50 13.39
CA ILE A 267 7.67 7.51 14.30
C ILE A 267 9.13 7.84 14.57
N TYR A 268 9.92 8.17 13.55
CA TYR A 268 11.32 8.53 13.74
C TYR A 268 11.51 9.84 14.50
N HIS A 269 10.81 10.91 14.10
CA HIS A 269 10.99 12.22 14.71
C HIS A 269 10.38 12.34 16.10
N GLY A 270 9.26 11.65 16.36
CA GLY A 270 8.52 11.74 17.61
C GLY A 270 8.83 10.64 18.62
N HIS A 271 9.17 9.43 18.16
CA HIS A 271 9.16 8.23 18.99
C HIS A 271 10.43 7.37 18.88
N TRP A 272 11.48 7.85 18.22
CA TRP A 272 12.71 7.06 18.08
C TRP A 272 13.39 6.78 19.43
N LEU A 273 13.48 7.77 20.32
CA LEU A 273 14.07 7.58 21.64
C LEU A 273 13.13 6.76 22.54
N ASP A 274 11.91 7.26 22.69
CA ASP A 274 10.84 6.60 23.43
C ASP A 274 9.73 6.17 22.47
N PRO A 275 9.49 4.87 22.23
CA PRO A 275 10.05 3.70 22.93
C PRO A 275 11.15 2.95 22.16
N PHE A 276 11.40 3.27 20.89
CA PHE A 276 12.17 2.38 20.00
C PHE A 276 13.62 2.16 20.43
N TRP A 277 14.28 3.19 20.95
CA TRP A 277 15.63 3.08 21.47
C TRP A 277 15.66 2.29 22.79
N HIS A 278 14.79 2.64 23.75
CA HIS A 278 14.78 2.00 25.08
C HIS A 278 14.36 0.53 25.07
N VAL A 279 13.47 0.14 24.15
CA VAL A 279 13.08 -1.26 23.95
C VAL A 279 14.08 -2.01 23.05
N GLY A 280 15.05 -1.32 22.44
CA GLY A 280 16.03 -1.90 21.52
C GLY A 280 15.47 -2.26 20.15
N ALA A 281 14.28 -1.76 19.79
CA ALA A 281 13.55 -2.07 18.56
C ALA A 281 13.93 -1.16 17.36
N TYR A 282 14.93 -0.27 17.51
CA TYR A 282 15.29 0.69 16.45
C TYR A 282 15.84 0.01 15.18
N LYS A 283 16.43 -1.18 15.29
CA LYS A 283 16.95 -1.92 14.12
C LYS A 283 15.83 -2.55 13.31
N GLU A 284 14.77 -3.01 13.96
CA GLU A 284 13.52 -3.50 13.38
C GLU A 284 12.86 -2.37 12.59
N LEU A 285 12.75 -1.19 13.21
CA LEU A 285 12.24 0.02 12.56
C LEU A 285 13.07 0.37 11.30
N ASN A 286 14.39 0.41 11.43
CA ASN A 286 15.29 0.68 10.31
C ASN A 286 15.17 -0.35 9.18
N THR A 287 15.06 -1.63 9.53
CA THR A 287 14.95 -2.73 8.55
C THR A 287 13.63 -2.65 7.78
N CYS A 288 12.52 -2.33 8.45
CA CYS A 288 11.25 -2.12 7.78
C CYS A 288 11.28 -0.85 6.90
N PHE A 289 11.87 0.23 7.42
CA PHE A 289 11.90 1.51 6.71
C PHE A 289 12.79 1.48 5.46
N ILE A 290 13.97 0.86 5.51
CA ILE A 290 14.82 0.74 4.32
C ILE A 290 14.16 -0.13 3.24
N HIS A 291 13.45 -1.19 3.64
CA HIS A 291 12.69 -2.02 2.71
C HIS A 291 11.59 -1.22 2.01
N PHE A 292 10.82 -0.44 2.79
CA PHE A 292 9.82 0.49 2.28
C PHE A 292 10.40 1.51 1.28
N ILE A 293 11.54 2.15 1.62
CA ILE A 293 12.20 3.11 0.73
C ILE A 293 12.70 2.45 -0.55
N ASN A 294 13.28 1.25 -0.46
CA ASN A 294 13.77 0.53 -1.64
C ASN A 294 12.67 0.19 -2.63
N VAL A 295 11.55 -0.37 -2.16
CA VAL A 295 10.39 -0.65 -3.04
C VAL A 295 9.82 0.66 -3.57
N GLY A 296 9.69 1.68 -2.72
CA GLY A 296 9.17 2.99 -3.09
C GLY A 296 9.96 3.67 -4.20
N LYS A 297 11.30 3.65 -4.12
CA LYS A 297 12.18 4.23 -5.13
C LYS A 297 12.27 3.39 -6.40
N LEU A 298 12.31 2.06 -6.28
CA LEU A 298 12.44 1.15 -7.42
C LEU A 298 11.23 1.23 -8.37
N PHE A 299 10.02 1.38 -7.83
CA PHE A 299 8.77 1.44 -8.60
C PHE A 299 8.15 2.85 -8.64
N ASN A 300 8.91 3.89 -8.27
CA ASN A 300 8.47 5.28 -8.29
C ASN A 300 7.12 5.53 -7.56
N LEU A 301 6.92 4.85 -6.43
CA LEU A 301 5.72 4.98 -5.60
C LEU A 301 5.77 6.20 -4.67
N ILE A 302 6.98 6.70 -4.42
CA ILE A 302 7.25 7.84 -3.55
C ILE A 302 8.24 8.78 -4.23
N THR A 303 8.02 10.08 -4.07
CA THR A 303 8.88 11.12 -4.64
C THR A 303 9.90 11.62 -3.62
N ASP A 304 11.01 12.20 -4.09
CA ASP A 304 12.05 12.73 -3.19
C ASP A 304 11.50 13.83 -2.26
N LYS A 305 10.49 14.59 -2.70
CA LYS A 305 9.80 15.60 -1.86
C LYS A 305 9.12 14.99 -0.63
N GLU A 306 8.64 13.77 -0.73
CA GLU A 306 7.97 13.08 0.39
C GLU A 306 8.96 12.41 1.33
N VAL A 307 10.13 12.03 0.80
CA VAL A 307 11.24 11.44 1.53
C VAL A 307 12.06 12.51 2.26
N GLU A 308 11.99 13.78 1.84
CA GLU A 308 12.72 14.93 2.39
C GLU A 308 12.90 14.91 3.93
N PRO A 309 11.86 14.70 4.77
CA PRO A 309 12.01 14.69 6.24
C PRO A 309 12.92 13.59 6.79
N MET A 310 13.20 12.56 5.98
CA MET A 310 14.03 11.41 6.29
C MET A 310 15.23 11.28 5.35
N GLN A 311 15.45 12.25 4.46
CA GLN A 311 16.52 12.23 3.46
C GLN A 311 17.91 11.98 4.05
N PRO A 312 18.30 12.59 5.20
CA PRO A 312 19.63 12.32 5.78
C PRO A 312 19.87 10.85 6.14
N LEU A 313 18.84 10.12 6.59
CA LEU A 313 18.96 8.67 6.86
C LEU A 313 19.09 7.86 5.56
N VAL A 314 18.31 8.26 4.55
CA VAL A 314 18.34 7.64 3.21
C VAL A 314 19.70 7.86 2.56
N ASP A 315 20.31 9.02 2.72
CA ASP A 315 21.65 9.34 2.18
C ASP A 315 22.73 8.47 2.84
N ILE A 316 22.65 8.25 4.16
CA ILE A 316 23.56 7.33 4.87
C ILE A 316 23.46 5.91 4.31
N TRP A 317 22.25 5.42 4.07
CA TRP A 317 22.06 4.10 3.47
C TRP A 317 22.45 4.04 1.99
N GLY A 318 22.27 5.14 1.26
CA GLY A 318 22.74 5.30 -0.11
C GLY A 318 24.27 5.24 -0.21
N ALA A 319 24.98 5.93 0.70
CA ALA A 319 26.44 5.86 0.80
C ALA A 319 26.96 4.45 1.13
N LYS A 320 26.15 3.65 1.84
CA LYS A 320 26.43 2.23 2.14
C LYS A 320 26.06 1.28 1.00
N GLY A 321 25.54 1.77 -0.12
CA GLY A 321 25.11 0.95 -1.26
C GLY A 321 23.87 0.09 -0.98
N LEU A 322 23.06 0.45 0.02
CA LEU A 322 21.87 -0.31 0.42
C LEU A 322 20.59 0.14 -0.30
N ILE A 323 20.66 1.28 -0.98
CA ILE A 323 19.56 1.88 -1.74
C ILE A 323 20.03 2.10 -3.18
N PRO A 324 19.23 1.73 -4.20
CA PRO A 324 19.60 1.92 -5.59
C PRO A 324 19.81 3.41 -5.90
N SER A 325 20.93 3.71 -6.54
CA SER A 325 21.22 5.04 -7.11
C SER A 325 20.42 5.20 -8.40
N GLN A 326 19.23 5.82 -8.30
CA GLN A 326 18.26 5.99 -9.40
C GLN A 326 17.65 4.69 -9.98
N PRO A 327 16.44 4.78 -10.59
CA PRO A 327 15.80 3.61 -11.18
C PRO A 327 16.69 3.03 -12.28
N PRO A 328 16.78 1.69 -12.41
CA PRO A 328 17.34 1.09 -13.61
C PRO A 328 16.42 1.46 -14.77
N ALA A 329 16.79 2.50 -15.51
CA ALA A 329 16.19 2.79 -16.80
C ALA A 329 16.38 1.54 -17.69
N LEU A 330 15.31 0.78 -17.89
CA LEU A 330 15.07 -0.08 -19.06
C LEU A 330 16.32 -0.81 -19.61
N ALA A 331 17.08 -1.48 -18.75
CA ALA A 331 18.24 -2.29 -19.15
C ALA A 331 17.84 -3.66 -19.76
N GLN A 332 16.74 -3.70 -20.51
CA GLN A 332 16.29 -4.90 -21.25
C GLN A 332 16.04 -4.66 -22.75
N HIS A 333 16.51 -3.55 -23.32
CA HIS A 333 16.39 -3.30 -24.77
C HIS A 333 17.70 -2.90 -25.48
N LYS A 334 18.86 -3.30 -24.95
CA LYS A 334 20.17 -3.05 -25.59
C LYS A 334 21.12 -4.24 -25.64
N GLU A 335 20.60 -5.45 -25.73
CA GLU A 335 21.35 -6.62 -26.20
C GLU A 335 20.64 -7.25 -27.40
N ASN A 336 20.48 -6.50 -28.50
CA ASN A 336 20.25 -7.11 -29.82
C ASN A 336 20.46 -6.14 -30.99
N VAL A 337 21.57 -5.40 -31.02
CA VAL A 337 22.11 -4.85 -32.29
C VAL A 337 23.64 -4.77 -32.16
N SER A 338 24.32 -5.90 -32.27
CA SER A 338 25.75 -5.92 -32.63
C SER A 338 26.07 -7.21 -33.37
N MET A 339 25.39 -7.43 -34.48
CA MET A 339 25.76 -8.39 -35.52
C MET A 339 25.60 -7.68 -36.86
N GLY A 340 26.71 -7.44 -37.56
CA GLY A 340 26.70 -7.03 -38.97
C GLY A 340 27.55 -5.79 -39.27
N GLY A 341 28.81 -6.00 -39.62
CA GLY A 341 29.67 -4.93 -40.14
C GLY A 341 31.07 -5.42 -40.52
N MET A 342 31.17 -6.35 -41.47
CA MET A 342 32.42 -6.56 -42.21
C MET A 342 32.65 -5.36 -43.14
N PRO A 343 33.84 -4.74 -43.17
CA PRO A 343 34.20 -3.87 -44.27
C PRO A 343 34.86 -4.69 -45.38
N GLN A 344 34.21 -4.74 -46.54
CA GLN A 344 34.89 -5.05 -47.81
C GLN A 344 35.90 -3.92 -48.11
N GLY A 345 37.10 -4.30 -48.52
CA GLY A 345 38.16 -3.38 -48.89
C GLY A 345 37.92 -2.67 -50.21
N VAL A 346 38.62 -1.54 -50.39
CA VAL A 346 38.93 -0.97 -51.71
C VAL A 346 40.37 -0.45 -51.67
N ALA A 347 41.06 -0.75 -52.77
CA ALA A 347 42.47 -0.57 -53.07
C ALA A 347 43.01 0.86 -53.01
N ALA A 348 44.31 0.97 -52.71
CA ALA A 348 45.32 1.59 -53.58
C ALA A 348 46.70 0.99 -53.25
#